data_AF-E2APV3-F1
#
_entry.id   AF-E2APV3-F1
#
_cell.length_a   1.000
_cell.length_b   1.000
_cell.length_c   1.000
_cell.angle_alpha   90.00
_cell.angle_beta   90.00
_cell.angle_gamma   90.00
#
_symmetry.space_group_name_H-M   'P 1'
#
loop_
_entity.id
_entity.type
_entity.pdbx_description
1 polymer ?
#
loop_
_entity_poly.entity_id
_entity_poly.type
_entity_poly.pdbx_seq_one_letter_code
_entity_poly.pdbx_strand_id
1 'polypeptide(L)'
;TGLRKRSKGTVIVGCEAGKEVKKLKETVQAKLGENYKVMESPQSKPKIKIINIGLEEMNLDDSELISTIKIQNKIDTINMRIVKRIVKEKRNSQSERKGNEEGSIIMEADEETHGLILKKTKL
;
A
#
# COMPACT_ATOMS: atom_id res chain seq x y z
N THR A 1 -2.67 17.63 14.64
CA THR A 1 -1.23 17.37 14.40
C THR A 1 -0.73 16.29 15.36
N GLY A 2 -0.31 15.14 14.86
CA GLY A 2 0.11 14.00 15.69
C GLY A 2 1.63 13.94 15.87
N LEU A 3 2.13 13.83 17.11
CA LEU A 3 3.55 13.65 17.40
C LEU A 3 3.82 12.20 17.83
N ARG A 4 4.76 11.51 17.18
CA ARG A 4 5.07 10.10 17.45
C ARG A 4 6.56 9.91 17.66
N LYS A 5 6.95 9.35 18.81
CA LYS A 5 8.32 8.86 19.04
C LYS A 5 8.56 7.54 18.32
N ARG A 6 9.75 7.38 17.75
CA ARG A 6 10.29 6.16 17.15
C ARG A 6 11.61 5.78 17.84
N SER A 7 12.12 4.60 17.50
CA SER A 7 13.42 4.10 17.97
C SER A 7 14.56 5.07 17.63
N LYS A 8 15.69 4.95 18.35
CA LYS A 8 16.93 5.70 18.08
C LYS A 8 16.75 7.23 18.09
N GLY A 9 15.95 7.75 19.02
CA GLY A 9 15.76 9.19 19.20
C GLY A 9 14.97 9.88 18.07
N THR A 10 14.31 9.12 17.18
CA THR A 10 13.55 9.70 16.07
C THR A 10 12.18 10.20 16.53
N VAL A 11 11.79 11.40 16.11
CA VAL A 11 10.44 11.96 16.33
C VAL A 11 9.78 12.23 14.97
N ILE A 12 8.55 11.78 14.81
CA ILE A 12 7.73 12.03 13.62
C ILE A 12 6.67 13.07 14.00
N VAL A 13 6.61 14.14 13.23
CA VAL A 13 5.60 15.20 13.37
C VAL A 13 4.65 15.11 12.17
N GLY A 14 3.39 14.80 12.45
CA GLY A 14 2.34 14.69 11.45
C GLY A 14 1.73 16.05 11.11
N CYS A 15 1.57 16.31 9.82
CA CYS A 15 0.90 17.48 9.27
C CYS A 15 -0.45 17.03 8.67
N GLU A 16 -1.55 17.71 9.00
CA GLU A 16 -2.88 17.31 8.52
C GLU A 16 -3.08 17.67 7.04
N ALA A 17 -2.61 18.84 6.62
CA ALA A 17 -2.61 19.26 5.22
C ALA A 17 -1.25 18.98 4.58
N GLY A 18 -1.22 18.17 3.50
CA GLY A 18 0.02 17.90 2.75
C GLY A 18 0.70 19.17 2.22
N LYS A 19 -0.08 20.21 1.91
CA LYS A 19 0.40 21.53 1.45
C LYS A 19 1.20 22.29 2.52
N GLU A 20 1.08 21.92 3.79
CA GLU A 20 1.76 22.59 4.91
C GLU A 20 3.04 21.87 5.35
N VAL A 21 3.34 20.68 4.80
CA VAL A 21 4.53 19.90 5.16
C VAL A 21 5.81 20.70 4.94
N LYS A 22 5.89 21.47 3.84
CA LYS A 22 7.05 22.31 3.54
C LYS A 22 7.23 23.42 4.58
N LYS A 23 6.16 24.14 4.91
CA LYS A 23 6.17 25.20 5.94
C LYS A 23 6.50 24.64 7.31
N LEU A 24 5.96 23.47 7.65
CA LEU A 24 6.26 22.78 8.90
C LEU A 24 7.74 22.39 8.98
N LYS A 25 8.28 21.81 7.90
CA LYS A 25 9.71 21.46 7.82
C LYS A 25 10.61 22.67 7.99
N GLU A 26 10.34 23.77 7.28
CA GLU A 26 11.09 25.02 7.41
C GLU A 26 11.05 25.56 8.85
N THR A 27 9.88 25.52 9.49
CA THR A 27 9.71 25.96 10.88
C THR A 27 10.50 25.09 11.87
N VAL A 28 10.46 23.76 11.69
CA VAL A 28 11.18 22.83 12.56
C VAL A 28 12.68 22.93 12.32
N GLN A 29 13.12 23.08 11.06
CA GLN A 29 14.52 23.29 10.71
C GLN A 29 15.06 24.58 11.31
N ALA A 30 14.30 25.68 11.27
CA ALA A 30 14.72 26.95 11.85
C ALA A 30 14.88 26.90 13.37
N LYS A 31 14.06 26.10 14.08
CA LYS A 31 14.09 26.02 15.54
C LYS A 31 15.01 24.93 16.10
N LEU A 32 15.14 23.81 15.39
CA LEU A 32 15.79 22.60 15.90
C LEU A 32 16.88 22.06 14.99
N GLY A 33 17.09 22.68 13.81
CA GLY A 33 18.03 22.20 12.79
C GLY A 33 19.49 22.17 13.20
N GLU A 34 19.87 22.92 14.24
CA GLU A 34 21.23 22.89 14.81
C GLU A 34 21.50 21.59 15.57
N ASN A 35 20.49 21.06 16.25
CA ASN A 35 20.61 19.88 17.13
C ASN A 35 20.03 18.61 16.52
N TYR A 36 19.18 18.75 15.50
CA TYR A 36 18.43 17.64 14.91
C TYR A 36 18.45 17.73 13.38
N LYS A 37 18.67 16.58 12.72
CA LYS A 37 18.46 16.45 11.28
C LYS A 37 16.96 16.40 10.99
N VAL A 38 16.43 17.45 10.36
CA VAL A 38 15.04 17.47 9.90
C VAL A 38 14.97 16.92 8.48
N MET A 39 14.12 15.93 8.27
CA MET A 39 13.90 15.32 6.97
C MET A 39 12.42 15.04 6.77
N GLU A 40 11.96 15.14 5.53
CA GLU A 40 10.62 14.68 5.16
C GLU A 40 10.60 13.16 5.15
N SER A 41 9.61 12.57 5.80
CA SER A 41 9.41 11.12 5.70
C SER A 41 8.99 10.78 4.28
N PRO A 42 9.58 9.76 3.63
CA PRO A 42 9.08 9.26 2.36
C PRO A 42 7.59 8.93 2.52
N GLN A 43 6.74 9.52 1.68
CA GLN A 43 5.35 9.10 1.61
C GLN A 43 5.34 7.66 1.08
N SER A 44 4.87 6.72 1.92
CA SER A 44 4.68 5.36 1.47
C SER A 44 3.56 5.35 0.45
N LYS A 45 3.82 4.80 -0.75
CA LYS A 45 2.75 4.53 -1.70
C LYS A 45 1.69 3.66 -1.02
N PRO A 46 0.40 4.00 -1.16
CA PRO A 46 -0.65 3.20 -0.55
C PRO A 46 -0.63 1.77 -1.09
N LYS A 47 -1.00 0.83 -0.21
CA LYS A 47 -0.99 -0.61 -0.49
C LYS A 47 -2.38 -1.20 -0.39
N ILE A 48 -2.73 -2.02 -1.37
CA ILE A 48 -3.99 -2.75 -1.46
C ILE A 48 -3.67 -4.23 -1.35
N LYS A 49 -4.37 -4.94 -0.47
CA LYS A 49 -4.34 -6.40 -0.43
C LYS A 49 -5.60 -6.93 -1.09
N ILE A 50 -5.43 -7.69 -2.17
CA ILE A 50 -6.52 -8.44 -2.80
C ILE A 50 -6.39 -9.88 -2.30
N ILE A 51 -7.50 -10.42 -1.80
CA ILE A 51 -7.58 -11.77 -1.22
C ILE A 51 -8.45 -12.65 -2.11
N ASN A 52 -8.38 -13.97 -1.90
CA ASN A 52 -9.21 -14.95 -2.57
C ASN A 52 -9.04 -14.95 -4.10
N ILE A 53 -7.82 -14.75 -4.58
CA ILE A 53 -7.49 -14.82 -6.01
C ILE A 53 -7.31 -16.28 -6.39
N GLY A 54 -7.94 -16.74 -7.48
CA GLY A 54 -7.80 -18.12 -7.93
C GLY A 54 -6.37 -18.45 -8.35
N LEU A 55 -5.97 -19.73 -8.24
CA LEU A 55 -4.65 -20.19 -8.70
C LEU A 55 -4.32 -19.78 -10.14
N GLU A 56 -5.28 -19.87 -11.05
CA GLU A 56 -5.07 -19.52 -12.46
C GLU A 56 -4.63 -18.06 -12.60
N GLU A 57 -5.33 -17.16 -11.90
CA GLU A 57 -5.02 -15.73 -11.86
C GLU A 57 -3.71 -15.44 -11.08
N MET A 58 -3.42 -16.23 -10.05
CA MET A 58 -2.15 -16.17 -9.31
C MET A 58 -0.94 -16.57 -10.15
N ASN A 59 -1.15 -17.36 -11.21
CA ASN A 59 -0.12 -17.79 -12.15
C ASN A 59 0.07 -16.82 -13.33
N LEU A 60 -0.85 -15.88 -13.53
CA LEU A 60 -0.67 -14.80 -14.51
C LEU A 60 0.53 -13.94 -14.14
N ASP A 61 1.21 -13.41 -15.15
CA ASP A 61 2.25 -12.41 -14.92
C ASP A 61 1.67 -11.12 -14.33
N ASP A 62 2.55 -10.25 -13.85
CA ASP A 62 2.13 -9.03 -13.17
C ASP A 62 1.35 -8.08 -14.10
N SER A 63 1.71 -7.99 -15.38
CA SER A 63 1.03 -7.13 -16.35
C SER A 63 -0.37 -7.62 -16.66
N GLU A 64 -0.53 -8.92 -16.90
CA GLU A 64 -1.83 -9.55 -17.18
C GLU A 64 -2.79 -9.44 -15.99
N LEU A 65 -2.29 -9.71 -14.77
CA LEU A 65 -3.10 -9.62 -13.56
C LEU A 65 -3.51 -8.18 -13.26
N ILE A 66 -2.59 -7.21 -13.41
CA ILE A 66 -2.90 -5.78 -13.27
C ILE A 66 -3.94 -5.34 -14.32
N SER A 67 -3.79 -5.77 -15.58
CA SER A 67 -4.76 -5.47 -16.64
C SER A 67 -6.15 -6.00 -16.29
N THR A 68 -6.23 -7.24 -15.79
CA THR A 68 -7.48 -7.85 -15.33
C THR A 68 -8.13 -7.03 -14.22
N ILE A 69 -7.36 -6.63 -13.19
CA ILE A 69 -7.84 -5.80 -12.08
C ILE A 69 -8.37 -4.45 -12.60
N LYS A 70 -7.65 -3.81 -13.53
CA LYS A 70 -8.04 -2.54 -14.16
C LYS A 70 -9.36 -2.67 -14.90
N ILE A 71 -9.51 -3.70 -15.73
CA ILE A 71 -10.72 -3.95 -16.53
C ILE A 71 -11.92 -4.20 -15.60
N GLN A 72 -11.77 -5.07 -14.60
CA GLN A 72 -12.83 -5.37 -13.63
C GLN A 72 -13.30 -4.12 -12.87
N ASN A 73 -12.37 -3.23 -12.53
CA ASN A 73 -12.66 -2.02 -11.77
C ASN A 73 -12.99 -0.80 -12.62
N LYS A 74 -12.85 -0.88 -13.95
CA LYS A 74 -12.95 0.25 -14.89
C LYS A 74 -12.03 1.40 -14.47
N ILE A 75 -10.75 1.07 -14.25
CA ILE A 75 -9.71 2.01 -13.84
C ILE A 75 -8.63 2.04 -14.92
N ASP A 76 -8.34 3.21 -15.47
CA ASP A 76 -7.37 3.40 -16.55
C ASP A 76 -6.02 3.98 -16.06
N THR A 77 -5.77 3.95 -14.74
CA THR A 77 -4.61 4.61 -14.14
C THR A 77 -3.34 3.77 -14.20
N ILE A 78 -2.20 4.47 -14.22
CA ILE A 78 -0.93 3.95 -14.73
C ILE A 78 -0.04 3.33 -13.63
N ASN A 79 -0.18 3.71 -12.36
CA ASN A 79 0.81 3.32 -11.34
C ASN A 79 0.32 2.20 -10.41
N MET A 80 0.12 1.00 -10.95
CA MET A 80 -0.06 -0.21 -10.15
C MET A 80 1.20 -1.07 -10.23
N ARG A 81 1.62 -1.64 -9.10
CA ARG A 81 2.71 -2.61 -9.06
C ARG A 81 2.43 -3.68 -8.02
N ILE A 82 2.47 -4.94 -8.43
CA ILE A 82 2.43 -6.06 -7.49
C ILE A 82 3.79 -6.11 -6.76
N VAL A 83 3.74 -6.08 -5.43
CA VAL A 83 4.94 -6.12 -4.58
C VAL A 83 5.10 -7.43 -3.84
N LYS A 84 4.02 -8.22 -3.72
CA LYS A 84 4.07 -9.51 -3.08
C LYS A 84 2.93 -10.40 -3.55
N ARG A 85 3.23 -11.66 -3.88
CA ARG A 85 2.27 -12.74 -4.05
C ARG A 85 2.35 -13.67 -2.84
N ILE A 86 1.19 -14.13 -2.36
CA ILE A 86 1.06 -14.99 -1.18
C ILE A 86 0.19 -16.17 -1.60
N VAL A 87 0.80 -17.35 -1.73
CA VAL A 87 0.09 -18.59 -2.02
C VAL A 87 -0.22 -19.29 -0.71
N LYS A 88 -1.46 -19.78 -0.55
CA LYS A 88 -1.89 -20.49 0.64
C LYS A 88 -1.54 -21.97 0.46
N GLU A 89 -0.37 -22.40 0.95
CA GLU A 89 -0.02 -23.82 0.93
C GLU A 89 -0.97 -24.63 1.82
N LYS A 90 -1.40 -25.79 1.31
CA LYS A 90 -2.17 -26.78 2.10
C LYS A 90 -1.32 -27.22 3.29
N ARG A 91 -1.68 -26.78 4.49
CA ARG A 91 -1.20 -27.46 5.70
C ARG A 91 -1.87 -28.83 5.72
N ASN A 92 -1.06 -29.88 5.86
CA ASN A 92 -1.49 -31.26 6.04
C ASN A 92 -2.41 -31.36 7.27
N SER A 93 -3.70 -31.14 7.07
CA SER A 93 -4.74 -31.44 8.04
C SER A 93 -5.99 -31.80 7.26
N GLN A 94 -6.08 -33.10 7.01
CA GLN A 94 -7.26 -33.98 6.99
C GLN A 94 -8.61 -33.33 7.32
N SER A 95 -9.03 -32.34 6.56
CA SER A 95 -10.41 -31.91 6.49
C SER A 95 -10.67 -31.50 5.04
N GLU A 96 -11.29 -32.44 4.34
CA GLU A 96 -11.88 -32.27 3.03
C GLU A 96 -12.87 -31.10 3.07
N ARG A 97 -12.39 -29.92 2.71
CA ARG A 97 -13.19 -29.00 1.93
C ARG A 97 -12.39 -28.75 0.67
N LYS A 98 -12.99 -29.13 -0.45
CA LYS A 98 -12.56 -28.88 -1.82
C LYS A 98 -12.60 -27.37 -2.10
N GLY A 99 -11.92 -26.59 -1.26
CA GLY A 99 -11.83 -25.15 -1.35
C GLY A 99 -10.78 -24.85 -2.40
N ASN A 100 -11.20 -24.14 -3.45
CA ASN A 100 -10.34 -23.65 -4.51
C ASN A 100 -9.07 -23.08 -3.89
N GLU A 101 -7.91 -23.51 -4.37
CA GLU A 101 -6.64 -23.01 -3.87
C GLU A 101 -6.59 -21.51 -4.22
N GLU A 102 -6.63 -20.69 -3.19
CA GLU A 102 -6.75 -19.24 -3.29
C GLU A 102 -5.48 -18.57 -2.76
N GLY A 103 -5.03 -17.56 -3.48
CA GLY A 103 -3.90 -16.71 -3.13
C GLY A 103 -4.33 -15.32 -2.68
N SER A 104 -3.34 -14.50 -2.36
CA SER A 104 -3.51 -13.08 -2.13
C SER A 104 -2.33 -12.33 -2.73
N ILE A 105 -2.58 -11.11 -3.21
CA ILE A 105 -1.52 -10.20 -3.65
C ILE A 105 -1.52 -8.93 -2.82
N ILE A 106 -0.35 -8.32 -2.71
CA ILE A 106 -0.19 -6.95 -2.22
C ILE A 106 0.28 -6.13 -3.41
N MET A 107 -0.45 -5.05 -3.68
CA MET A 107 -0.21 -4.12 -4.77
C MET A 107 0.01 -2.72 -4.22
N GLU A 108 1.00 -2.01 -4.76
CA GLU A 108 1.17 -0.57 -4.57
C GLU A 108 0.41 0.19 -5.65
N ALA A 109 -0.27 1.26 -5.26
CA ALA A 109 -1.00 2.16 -6.14
C ALA A 109 -0.60 3.63 -5.85
N ASP A 110 -0.88 4.56 -6.74
CA ASP A 110 -0.89 5.98 -6.39
C ASP A 110 -2.11 6.35 -5.53
N GLU A 111 -2.10 7.53 -4.90
CA GLU A 111 -3.16 7.97 -3.98
C GLU A 111 -4.54 8.06 -4.64
N GLU A 112 -4.59 8.53 -5.89
CA GLU A 112 -5.83 8.65 -6.65
C GLU A 112 -6.43 7.28 -6.94
N THR A 113 -5.62 6.37 -7.47
CA THR A 113 -6.00 4.99 -7.78
C THR A 113 -6.43 4.24 -6.53
N HIS A 114 -5.70 4.39 -5.43
CA HIS A 114 -6.06 3.80 -4.16
C HIS A 114 -7.42 4.31 -3.66
N GLY A 115 -7.66 5.62 -3.75
CA GLY A 115 -8.94 6.22 -3.40
C GLY A 115 -10.11 5.73 -4.28
N LEU A 116 -9.87 5.54 -5.59
CA LEU A 116 -10.86 5.00 -6.51
C LEU A 116 -11.22 3.54 -6.17
N ILE A 117 -10.21 2.70 -5.92
CA ILE A 117 -10.44 1.29 -5.55
C ILE A 117 -11.21 1.19 -4.24
N LEU A 118 -10.84 1.97 -3.21
CA LEU A 118 -11.56 1.94 -1.92
C LEU A 118 -13.01 2.39 -2.02
N LYS A 119 -13.34 3.30 -2.95
CA LYS A 119 -14.72 3.74 -3.19
C LYS A 119 -15.54 2.71 -3.94
N LYS A 120 -14.90 1.80 -4.68
CA LYS A 120 -15.59 0.75 -5.43
C LYS A 120 -15.84 -0.44 -4.52
N THR A 121 -17.09 -0.89 -4.45
CA THR A 121 -17.50 -2.02 -3.60
C THR A 121 -17.04 -3.38 -4.14
N LYS A 122 -16.48 -3.42 -5.36
CA LYS A 122 -16.00 -4.65 -6.00
C LYS A 122 -14.49 -4.63 -6.04
N LEU A 123 -13.88 -5.59 -5.33
CA LEU A 123 -12.58 -6.19 -5.62
C LEU A 123 -12.82 -7.69 -5.76
#